data_AF-A0A3L6RR54-F1
#
_entry.id   AF-A0A3L6RR54-F1
#
_cell.length_a   1.000
_cell.length_b   1.000
_cell.length_c   1.000
_cell.angle_alpha   90.00
_cell.angle_beta   90.00
_cell.angle_gamma   90.00
#
_symmetry.space_group_name_H-M   'P 1'
#
loop_
_entity.id
_entity.type
_entity.pdbx_description
1 polymer ?
#
loop_
_entity_poly.entity_id
_entity_poly.type
_entity_poly.pdbx_seq_one_letter_code
_entity_poly.pdbx_strand_id
1 'polypeptide(L)'
;MGGSHSREDIDLTSSDEEEEYEEDYDARSPISEPAASAGQRDDDLLRTATPASLEAIDAKLRSLDLKYQRPTAAKLYLHVGGASTSARWVLDERRATYAFVDKANDDASSARWFLEVRPGPRVSAPVDSALQLKTNPAQRRADFAAGGSVWALRLPTDAEFRRFRVEYERCLFENTYGVEATDEGRKEVFGADFAAWARPDEADDAVWADAEESLNPPVAAPARDLLEEFEEEAGDGDSIQSLALGALDNSFLVGGAGIQVVKNFQHGLHGKGASVRISGGRGGSGSAYSTPKKALLMRGETNMLLMSPGEALHSNGVHHVDIETGKVVAEWRFEKDGTDITMRDIANDSKGAQLEPSGSTFLGLDDNRLCRWDMRDARGRVQTIGSSSESPVLNWSQGHQFSRGTNFQCFASTGDGSIVVGSVDGKIRLYSKSSMRMAKTVFPGLGSPITHVDVTYDGKWILGTTDTYLILICTIFKDKDGKEKTGFSGRMGNRIAAPRLLKLTPLDSVLAGTDNRFHGGQFSWVTENGKEEKHLVATVGKFSVIWNFQQVKDSNHECYRDQQGLKSCYCYKVVLTDESIVDSRFMHEKFATGDSPEAPLVVATPMKVSSFSIANRR
;
A
#
# COMPACT_ATOMS: atom_id res chain seq x y z
N MET A 1 -5.38 21.19 7.17
CA MET A 1 -5.32 19.72 7.16
C MET A 1 -4.75 19.27 8.50
N GLY A 2 -5.53 18.55 9.31
CA GLY A 2 -5.11 18.14 10.66
C GLY A 2 -4.45 16.76 10.61
N GLY A 3 -3.33 16.58 11.30
CA GLY A 3 -2.65 15.29 11.42
C GLY A 3 -3.58 14.22 11.99
N SER A 4 -3.66 13.09 11.28
CA SER A 4 -4.47 11.89 11.59
C SER A 4 -4.22 11.36 13.00
N HIS A 5 -2.99 11.51 13.52
CA HIS A 5 -2.59 11.01 14.83
C HIS A 5 -3.36 11.63 16.01
N SER A 6 -3.87 12.86 15.91
CA SER A 6 -4.46 13.55 17.08
C SER A 6 -5.90 13.16 17.42
N ARG A 7 -6.59 12.39 16.56
CA ARG A 7 -8.03 12.12 16.72
C ARG A 7 -8.38 10.65 16.96
N GLU A 8 -7.51 9.71 16.62
CA GLU A 8 -7.73 8.26 16.90
C GLU A 8 -7.45 7.88 18.37
N ASP A 9 -6.61 8.65 19.07
CA ASP A 9 -6.17 8.41 20.45
C ASP A 9 -7.08 9.05 21.51
N ILE A 10 -8.36 9.29 21.21
CA ILE A 10 -9.32 9.65 22.26
C ILE A 10 -9.41 8.46 23.23
N ASP A 11 -8.73 8.62 24.37
CA ASP A 11 -8.68 7.68 25.47
C ASP A 11 -10.10 7.29 25.90
N LEU A 12 -10.44 6.01 25.72
CA LEU A 12 -11.69 5.39 26.18
C LEU A 12 -11.78 5.29 27.71
N THR A 13 -11.03 6.10 28.46
CA THR A 13 -10.90 6.04 29.91
C THR A 13 -11.69 7.12 30.64
N SER A 14 -12.25 8.14 29.97
CA SER A 14 -12.86 9.30 30.65
C SER A 14 -14.39 9.25 30.85
N SER A 15 -15.07 8.15 30.52
CA SER A 15 -16.55 8.08 30.62
C SER A 15 -17.09 6.84 31.35
N ASP A 16 -16.26 6.12 32.10
CA ASP A 16 -16.72 5.09 33.03
C ASP A 16 -16.95 5.75 34.42
N GLU A 17 -17.88 6.71 34.51
CA GLU A 17 -18.51 7.06 35.80
C GLU A 17 -19.72 6.13 35.97
N GLU A 18 -19.59 5.17 36.90
CA GLU A 18 -20.66 4.24 37.27
C GLU A 18 -21.75 5.00 38.05
N GLU A 19 -22.88 5.33 37.40
CA GLU A 19 -24.09 5.71 38.12
C GLU A 19 -24.78 4.44 38.68
N GLU A 20 -24.50 4.17 39.94
CA GLU A 20 -25.17 3.15 40.75
C GLU A 20 -26.56 3.67 41.19
N TYR A 21 -27.63 3.14 40.60
CA TYR A 21 -28.99 3.39 41.06
C TYR A 21 -29.31 2.45 42.22
N GLU A 22 -29.18 2.92 43.47
CA GLU A 22 -29.78 2.27 44.64
C GLU A 22 -31.30 2.51 44.63
N GLU A 23 -32.10 1.46 44.41
CA GLU A 23 -33.53 1.47 44.73
C GLU A 23 -33.74 0.95 46.15
N ASP A 24 -34.01 1.90 47.04
CA ASP A 24 -34.37 1.72 48.44
C ASP A 24 -35.84 1.28 48.55
N TYR A 25 -36.10 0.10 49.11
CA TYR A 25 -37.46 -0.34 49.48
C TYR A 25 -37.49 -0.83 50.92
N ASP A 26 -37.85 0.09 51.80
CA ASP A 26 -38.18 -0.15 53.20
C ASP A 26 -39.71 -0.32 53.33
N ALA A 27 -40.18 -1.45 53.84
CA ALA A 27 -41.55 -1.61 54.35
C ALA A 27 -41.65 -2.75 55.36
N ARG A 28 -41.86 -2.38 56.63
CA ARG A 28 -42.09 -3.27 57.78
C ARG A 28 -43.58 -3.60 58.00
N SER A 29 -43.79 -4.77 58.63
CA SER A 29 -44.82 -5.15 59.64
C SER A 29 -46.01 -6.02 59.18
N PRO A 30 -46.74 -6.73 60.09
CA PRO A 30 -46.28 -7.69 61.14
C PRO A 30 -47.24 -8.93 61.33
N ILE A 31 -46.96 -9.79 62.35
CA ILE A 31 -47.86 -10.77 63.05
C ILE A 31 -47.95 -12.19 62.37
N SER A 32 -47.95 -13.39 62.98
CA SER A 32 -48.16 -13.97 64.34
C SER A 32 -47.65 -15.43 64.41
N GLU A 33 -47.22 -15.89 65.59
CA GLU A 33 -47.12 -17.30 66.05
C GLU A 33 -48.52 -17.91 66.39
N PRO A 34 -48.74 -19.25 66.55
CA PRO A 34 -47.98 -20.12 67.48
C PRO A 34 -47.90 -21.67 67.25
N ALA A 35 -46.99 -22.28 68.04
CA ALA A 35 -47.02 -23.55 68.81
C ALA A 35 -46.97 -24.98 68.19
N ALA A 36 -45.91 -25.70 68.64
CA ALA A 36 -45.83 -27.06 69.21
C ALA A 36 -45.93 -28.34 68.33
N SER A 37 -44.85 -29.15 68.33
CA SER A 37 -44.77 -30.45 69.06
C SER A 37 -43.54 -31.29 68.65
N ALA A 38 -43.14 -32.18 69.54
CA ALA A 38 -41.89 -32.94 69.56
C ALA A 38 -41.86 -34.18 68.63
N GLY A 39 -40.65 -34.61 68.25
CA GLY A 39 -40.38 -35.94 67.70
C GLY A 39 -38.93 -36.14 67.26
N GLN A 40 -38.17 -36.91 68.04
CA GLN A 40 -36.83 -37.43 67.69
C GLN A 40 -36.91 -38.44 66.53
N ARG A 41 -35.90 -38.45 65.65
CA ARG A 41 -35.11 -39.66 65.28
C ARG A 41 -33.96 -39.31 64.32
N ASP A 42 -32.82 -39.91 64.62
CA ASP A 42 -31.57 -39.91 63.85
C ASP A 42 -31.71 -40.64 62.51
N ASP A 43 -31.10 -40.05 61.48
CA ASP A 43 -30.30 -40.68 60.40
C ASP A 43 -30.35 -39.75 59.16
N ASP A 44 -29.26 -39.02 58.88
CA ASP A 44 -28.52 -39.20 57.62
C ASP A 44 -27.30 -38.26 57.49
N LEU A 45 -26.20 -38.83 57.03
CA LEU A 45 -24.85 -38.25 56.94
C LEU A 45 -24.68 -37.26 55.78
N LEU A 46 -25.53 -36.25 55.64
CA LEU A 46 -25.34 -35.13 54.70
C LEU A 46 -26.14 -33.91 55.18
N ARG A 47 -25.42 -32.80 55.46
CA ARG A 47 -25.90 -31.42 55.76
C ARG A 47 -25.95 -31.04 57.24
N THR A 48 -24.92 -30.34 57.69
CA THR A 48 -25.04 -29.24 58.66
C THR A 48 -24.05 -28.13 58.29
N ALA A 49 -24.41 -27.34 57.26
CA ALA A 49 -23.90 -25.98 57.20
C ALA A 49 -24.82 -25.16 58.12
N THR A 50 -24.31 -24.70 59.26
CA THR A 50 -25.05 -23.78 60.14
C THR A 50 -25.25 -22.44 59.41
N PRO A 51 -26.29 -21.64 59.74
CA PRO A 51 -26.46 -20.31 59.16
C PRO A 51 -25.19 -19.46 59.29
N ALA A 52 -24.52 -19.58 60.44
CA ALA A 52 -23.24 -18.95 60.73
C ALA A 52 -22.07 -19.48 59.87
N SER A 53 -22.07 -20.75 59.44
CA SER A 53 -21.03 -21.27 58.54
C SER A 53 -21.29 -20.86 57.09
N LEU A 54 -22.54 -20.73 56.69
CA LEU A 54 -22.92 -20.15 55.40
C LEU A 54 -22.60 -18.66 55.35
N GLU A 55 -22.89 -17.90 56.41
CA GLU A 55 -22.50 -16.49 56.52
C GLU A 55 -21.00 -16.30 56.57
N ALA A 56 -20.26 -17.19 57.26
CA ALA A 56 -18.80 -17.14 57.27
C ALA A 56 -18.21 -17.50 55.89
N ILE A 57 -18.78 -18.47 55.18
CA ILE A 57 -18.40 -18.81 53.80
C ILE A 57 -18.75 -17.66 52.85
N ASP A 58 -19.91 -17.01 53.03
CA ASP A 58 -20.36 -15.89 52.21
C ASP A 58 -19.54 -14.62 52.48
N ALA A 59 -19.19 -14.36 53.75
CA ALA A 59 -18.25 -13.31 54.13
C ALA A 59 -16.84 -13.57 53.60
N LYS A 60 -16.40 -14.83 53.57
CA LYS A 60 -15.11 -15.21 52.98
C LYS A 60 -15.13 -15.08 51.45
N LEU A 61 -16.22 -15.44 50.79
CA LEU A 61 -16.45 -15.24 49.36
C LEU A 61 -16.56 -13.75 48.98
N ARG A 62 -17.16 -12.91 49.84
CA ARG A 62 -17.18 -11.45 49.70
C ARG A 62 -15.80 -10.85 49.93
N SER A 63 -15.04 -11.34 50.91
CA SER A 63 -13.65 -10.89 51.17
C SER A 63 -12.66 -11.29 50.08
N LEU A 64 -12.99 -12.33 49.31
CA LEU A 64 -12.21 -12.82 48.16
C LEU A 64 -12.70 -12.23 46.83
N ASP A 65 -13.78 -11.44 46.85
CA ASP A 65 -14.41 -10.81 45.66
C ASP A 65 -14.82 -11.79 44.53
N LEU A 66 -14.84 -13.10 44.85
CA LEU A 66 -14.98 -14.19 43.86
C LEU A 66 -16.40 -14.33 43.29
N LYS A 67 -17.42 -13.83 43.99
CA LYS A 67 -18.81 -13.85 43.50
C LYS A 67 -19.16 -12.65 42.60
N TYR A 68 -18.33 -11.60 42.60
CA TYR A 68 -18.62 -10.34 41.90
C TYR A 68 -17.58 -9.91 40.88
N GLN A 69 -16.39 -10.54 40.85
CA GLN A 69 -15.54 -10.51 39.66
C GLN A 69 -16.16 -11.37 38.56
N ARG A 70 -17.22 -10.83 37.93
CA ARG A 70 -17.66 -11.30 36.62
C ARG A 70 -16.45 -11.24 35.71
N PRO A 71 -16.15 -12.30 34.93
CA PRO A 71 -15.06 -12.23 33.95
C PRO A 71 -15.28 -10.99 33.11
N THR A 72 -14.29 -10.09 33.11
CA THR A 72 -14.28 -8.93 32.21
C THR A 72 -14.39 -9.49 30.80
N ALA A 73 -15.50 -9.20 30.12
CA ALA A 73 -15.73 -9.66 28.76
C ALA A 73 -15.06 -8.71 27.77
N ALA A 74 -14.80 -9.17 26.55
CA ALA A 74 -14.39 -8.27 25.49
C ALA A 74 -15.50 -7.24 25.20
N LYS A 75 -15.10 -6.03 24.79
CA LYS A 75 -16.02 -4.96 24.39
C LYS A 75 -15.83 -4.69 22.90
N LEU A 76 -16.92 -4.56 22.15
CA LEU A 76 -16.90 -4.18 20.74
C LEU A 76 -17.40 -2.74 20.60
N TYR A 77 -16.66 -1.94 19.85
CA TYR A 77 -16.99 -0.56 19.55
C TYR A 77 -17.14 -0.37 18.04
N LEU A 78 -18.08 0.48 17.66
CA LEU A 78 -18.27 0.96 16.29
C LEU A 78 -17.77 2.39 16.21
N HIS A 79 -16.96 2.68 15.20
CA HIS A 79 -16.57 4.05 14.89
C HIS A 79 -17.71 4.77 14.16
N VAL A 80 -18.12 5.93 14.68
CA VAL A 80 -19.15 6.78 14.06
C VAL A 80 -18.60 8.17 13.79
N GLY A 81 -19.17 8.88 12.82
CA GLY A 81 -18.79 10.27 12.51
C GLY A 81 -17.62 10.44 11.54
N GLY A 82 -17.02 9.36 11.04
CA GLY A 82 -15.98 9.41 9.98
C GLY A 82 -14.81 10.34 10.34
N ALA A 83 -14.39 11.20 9.42
CA ALA A 83 -13.32 12.19 9.67
C ALA A 83 -13.81 13.49 10.35
N SER A 84 -15.07 13.58 10.75
CA SER A 84 -15.65 14.83 11.27
C SER A 84 -15.25 15.14 12.71
N THR A 85 -15.58 16.33 13.21
CA THR A 85 -15.41 16.68 14.63
C THR A 85 -16.31 15.88 15.57
N SER A 86 -17.31 15.16 15.03
CA SER A 86 -18.17 14.24 15.78
C SER A 86 -17.64 12.80 15.82
N ALA A 87 -16.46 12.55 15.25
CA ALA A 87 -15.82 11.24 15.23
C ALA A 87 -15.63 10.70 16.65
N ARG A 88 -16.14 9.50 16.91
CA ARG A 88 -16.01 8.84 18.21
C ARG A 88 -16.25 7.33 18.09
N TRP A 89 -15.70 6.61 19.06
CA TRP A 89 -16.04 5.22 19.31
C TRP A 89 -17.34 5.14 20.13
N VAL A 90 -18.30 4.36 19.66
CA VAL A 90 -19.54 4.07 20.38
C VAL A 90 -19.53 2.59 20.76
N LEU A 91 -19.83 2.31 22.01
CA LEU A 91 -19.94 0.93 22.51
C LEU A 91 -21.13 0.25 21.84
N ASP A 92 -20.86 -0.76 21.01
CA ASP A 92 -21.87 -1.55 20.32
C ASP A 92 -22.25 -2.80 21.14
N GLU A 93 -21.27 -3.44 21.77
CA GLU A 93 -21.48 -4.63 22.59
C GLU A 93 -20.59 -4.65 23.83
N ARG A 94 -21.21 -4.83 25.01
CA ARG A 94 -20.55 -4.85 26.32
C ARG A 94 -19.91 -6.20 26.65
N ARG A 95 -20.45 -7.28 26.08
CA ARG A 95 -20.02 -8.66 26.36
C ARG A 95 -19.78 -9.41 25.06
N ALA A 96 -18.89 -8.86 24.26
CA ALA A 96 -18.50 -9.45 23.00
C ALA A 96 -17.68 -10.73 23.20
N THR A 97 -17.81 -11.67 22.27
CA THR A 97 -16.90 -12.81 22.13
C THR A 97 -16.43 -12.89 20.70
N TYR A 98 -15.16 -13.23 20.47
CA TYR A 98 -14.63 -13.43 19.13
C TYR A 98 -14.31 -14.91 18.87
N ALA A 99 -14.31 -15.30 17.61
CA ALA A 99 -13.82 -16.59 17.15
C ALA A 99 -13.23 -16.48 15.74
N PHE A 100 -12.15 -17.22 15.49
CA PHE A 100 -11.68 -17.50 14.14
C PHE A 100 -12.33 -18.78 13.65
N VAL A 101 -13.28 -18.65 12.72
CA VAL A 101 -14.13 -19.75 12.27
C VAL A 101 -13.64 -20.22 10.91
N ASP A 102 -13.40 -21.53 10.80
CA ASP A 102 -13.18 -22.20 9.53
C ASP A 102 -14.53 -22.35 8.80
N LYS A 103 -14.65 -21.69 7.66
CA LYS A 103 -15.81 -21.74 6.75
C LYS A 103 -15.42 -22.30 5.38
N ALA A 104 -14.37 -23.12 5.32
CA ALA A 104 -14.00 -23.79 4.08
C ALA A 104 -15.23 -24.45 3.44
N ASN A 105 -15.52 -24.05 2.21
CA ASN A 105 -16.39 -24.80 1.29
C ASN A 105 -15.51 -25.65 0.37
N ASP A 106 -16.11 -26.60 -0.36
CA ASP A 106 -15.43 -27.41 -1.39
C ASP A 106 -14.82 -26.56 -2.55
N ASP A 107 -15.02 -25.24 -2.54
CA ASP A 107 -14.48 -24.30 -3.52
C ASP A 107 -13.16 -23.67 -3.01
N ALA A 108 -12.05 -24.07 -3.64
CA ALA A 108 -10.69 -23.63 -3.33
C ALA A 108 -10.43 -22.12 -3.49
N SER A 109 -11.39 -21.36 -4.03
CA SER A 109 -11.28 -19.91 -4.22
C SER A 109 -11.80 -19.07 -3.05
N SER A 110 -12.48 -19.68 -2.07
CA SER A 110 -13.08 -18.98 -0.94
C SER A 110 -12.13 -18.90 0.26
N ALA A 111 -12.15 -17.77 0.99
CA ALA A 111 -11.38 -17.62 2.22
C ALA A 111 -11.80 -18.70 3.23
N ARG A 112 -10.83 -19.37 3.84
CA ARG A 112 -11.08 -20.43 4.81
C ARG A 112 -11.46 -19.87 6.17
N TRP A 113 -10.62 -18.98 6.70
CA TRP A 113 -10.77 -18.41 8.04
C TRP A 113 -11.52 -17.08 8.01
N PHE A 114 -12.50 -16.94 8.92
CA PHE A 114 -13.24 -15.71 9.16
C PHE A 114 -13.11 -15.27 10.61
N LEU A 115 -12.97 -13.96 10.84
CA LEU A 115 -13.15 -13.36 12.15
C LEU A 115 -14.65 -13.13 12.39
N GLU A 116 -15.19 -13.76 13.43
CA GLU A 116 -16.56 -13.51 13.91
C GLU A 116 -16.55 -12.83 15.28
N VAL A 117 -17.41 -11.82 15.47
CA VAL A 117 -17.68 -11.21 16.78
C VAL A 117 -19.17 -11.30 17.10
N ARG A 118 -19.48 -11.80 18.31
CA ARG A 118 -20.81 -12.22 18.83
C ARG A 118 -21.25 -11.43 20.07
N PRO A 119 -22.54 -11.42 20.48
CA PRO A 119 -23.66 -12.33 20.10
C PRO A 119 -24.23 -12.09 18.69
N GLY A 120 -24.50 -13.19 17.96
CA GLY A 120 -24.86 -13.17 16.51
C GLY A 120 -23.69 -12.79 15.61
N PRO A 121 -23.74 -12.92 14.26
CA PRO A 121 -22.67 -12.45 13.40
C PRO A 121 -22.76 -10.91 13.23
N ARG A 122 -22.50 -10.15 14.31
CA ARG A 122 -22.42 -8.67 14.23
C ARG A 122 -21.29 -8.23 13.31
N VAL A 123 -20.18 -8.95 13.40
CA VAL A 123 -19.06 -8.91 12.46
C VAL A 123 -18.82 -10.32 11.98
N SER A 124 -18.75 -10.50 10.66
CA SER A 124 -18.18 -11.69 10.02
C SER A 124 -17.41 -11.23 8.79
N ALA A 125 -16.09 -11.36 8.82
CA ALA A 125 -15.21 -10.92 7.73
C ALA A 125 -14.10 -11.95 7.49
N PRO A 126 -13.68 -12.14 6.23
CA PRO A 126 -12.54 -13.01 5.93
C PRO A 126 -11.28 -12.46 6.61
N VAL A 127 -10.41 -13.36 7.08
CA VAL A 127 -9.11 -12.99 7.63
C VAL A 127 -8.14 -12.80 6.46
N ASP A 128 -8.07 -11.58 5.93
CA ASP A 128 -7.19 -11.20 4.84
C ASP A 128 -6.66 -9.76 5.03
N SER A 129 -5.89 -9.26 4.06
CA SER A 129 -5.34 -7.91 4.12
C SER A 129 -6.38 -6.80 4.00
N ALA A 130 -7.59 -7.08 3.48
CA ALA A 130 -8.67 -6.10 3.37
C ALA A 130 -9.33 -5.80 4.74
N LEU A 131 -9.17 -6.69 5.72
CA LEU A 131 -9.57 -6.43 7.12
C LEU A 131 -8.80 -5.24 7.73
N GLN A 132 -7.62 -4.91 7.20
CA GLN A 132 -6.77 -3.78 7.61
C GLN A 132 -6.51 -3.72 9.12
N LEU A 133 -6.41 -4.88 9.78
CA LEU A 133 -6.33 -4.96 11.22
C LEU A 133 -5.08 -4.24 11.78
N LYS A 134 -5.31 -3.28 12.67
CA LYS A 134 -4.29 -2.50 13.40
C LYS A 134 -4.42 -2.78 14.89
N THR A 135 -3.34 -3.23 15.51
CA THR A 135 -3.29 -3.53 16.95
C THR A 135 -2.80 -2.35 17.76
N ASN A 136 -3.43 -2.09 18.90
CA ASN A 136 -2.97 -1.18 19.95
C ASN A 136 -2.78 -1.98 21.26
N PRO A 137 -1.57 -2.49 21.53
CA PRO A 137 -1.29 -3.30 22.72
C PRO A 137 -1.53 -2.59 24.04
N ALA A 138 -1.21 -1.29 24.13
CA ALA A 138 -1.40 -0.50 25.35
C ALA A 138 -2.88 -0.46 25.80
N GLN A 139 -3.80 -0.49 24.83
CA GLN A 139 -5.24 -0.52 25.10
C GLN A 139 -5.86 -1.93 25.03
N ARG A 140 -5.07 -2.97 24.74
CA ARG A 140 -5.54 -4.34 24.40
C ARG A 140 -6.60 -4.32 23.30
N ARG A 141 -6.43 -3.43 22.32
CA ARG A 141 -7.44 -3.09 21.31
C ARG A 141 -6.97 -3.51 19.92
N ALA A 142 -7.86 -4.09 19.12
CA ALA A 142 -7.63 -4.36 17.71
C ALA A 142 -8.69 -3.64 16.88
N ASP A 143 -8.24 -2.73 16.03
CA ASP A 143 -9.09 -1.93 15.15
C ASP A 143 -9.09 -2.56 13.76
N PHE A 144 -10.24 -2.67 13.10
CA PHE A 144 -10.35 -3.32 11.79
C PHE A 144 -11.56 -2.84 10.98
N ALA A 145 -11.47 -2.99 9.66
CA ALA A 145 -12.53 -2.64 8.73
C ALA A 145 -13.36 -3.88 8.38
N ALA A 146 -14.68 -3.83 8.54
CA ALA A 146 -15.59 -4.92 8.19
C ALA A 146 -16.97 -4.39 7.81
N GLY A 147 -17.52 -4.88 6.68
CA GLY A 147 -18.86 -4.50 6.21
C GLY A 147 -19.03 -3.00 5.95
N GLY A 148 -17.99 -2.32 5.46
CA GLY A 148 -18.00 -0.87 5.24
C GLY A 148 -17.97 -0.03 6.51
N SER A 149 -17.81 -0.67 7.68
CA SER A 149 -17.71 -0.03 8.99
C SER A 149 -16.34 -0.27 9.61
N VAL A 150 -15.98 0.54 10.60
CA VAL A 150 -14.73 0.42 11.34
C VAL A 150 -15.04 0.04 12.78
N TRP A 151 -14.42 -1.03 13.23
CA TRP A 151 -14.68 -1.66 14.51
C TRP A 151 -13.42 -1.67 15.38
N ALA A 152 -13.60 -1.63 16.69
CA ALA A 152 -12.54 -1.87 17.66
C ALA A 152 -12.96 -2.95 18.64
N LEU A 153 -12.18 -4.03 18.71
CA LEU A 153 -12.35 -5.09 19.69
C LEU A 153 -11.34 -4.88 20.83
N ARG A 154 -11.85 -4.56 22.03
CA ARG A 154 -11.02 -4.42 23.24
C ARG A 154 -11.10 -5.71 24.06
N LEU A 155 -9.94 -6.32 24.28
CA LEU A 155 -9.81 -7.57 25.02
C LEU A 155 -9.54 -7.32 26.51
N PRO A 156 -10.06 -8.19 27.38
CA PRO A 156 -10.05 -7.94 28.82
C PRO A 156 -8.67 -8.06 29.44
N THR A 157 -7.82 -8.97 28.93
CA THR A 157 -6.49 -9.26 29.48
C THR A 157 -5.41 -9.27 28.40
N ASP A 158 -4.16 -9.00 28.79
CA ASP A 158 -3.02 -9.05 27.86
C ASP A 158 -2.75 -10.46 27.34
N ALA A 159 -3.15 -11.49 28.11
CA ALA A 159 -3.06 -12.88 27.69
C ALA A 159 -4.05 -13.18 26.54
N GLU A 160 -5.29 -12.74 26.66
CA GLU A 160 -6.29 -12.88 25.60
C GLU A 160 -5.91 -12.06 24.36
N PHE A 161 -5.39 -10.85 24.56
CA PHE A 161 -4.92 -10.01 23.45
C PHE A 161 -3.77 -10.66 22.67
N ARG A 162 -2.77 -11.23 23.36
CA ARG A 162 -1.71 -11.99 22.70
C ARG A 162 -2.23 -13.21 21.97
N ARG A 163 -3.18 -13.95 22.57
CA ARG A 163 -3.81 -15.10 21.93
C ARG A 163 -4.54 -14.71 20.64
N PHE A 164 -5.35 -13.65 20.69
CA PHE A 164 -6.04 -13.11 19.51
C PHE A 164 -5.07 -12.82 18.37
N ARG A 165 -3.95 -12.15 18.67
CA ARG A 165 -2.94 -11.79 17.66
C ARG A 165 -2.28 -13.00 17.00
N VAL A 166 -1.83 -13.96 17.80
CA VAL A 166 -1.20 -15.19 17.30
C VAL A 166 -2.19 -15.98 16.42
N GLU A 167 -3.44 -16.07 16.85
CA GLU A 167 -4.48 -16.79 16.10
C GLU A 167 -4.85 -16.05 14.80
N TYR A 168 -4.91 -14.72 14.82
CA TYR A 168 -5.10 -13.88 13.64
C TYR A 168 -3.98 -14.08 12.62
N GLU A 169 -2.71 -13.99 13.03
CA GLU A 169 -1.56 -14.15 12.14
C GLU A 169 -1.48 -15.55 11.53
N ARG A 170 -1.85 -16.58 12.31
CA ARG A 170 -2.01 -17.96 11.83
C ARG A 170 -3.07 -18.05 10.73
N CYS A 171 -4.27 -17.55 11.00
CA CYS A 171 -5.40 -17.59 10.06
C CYS A 171 -5.11 -16.77 8.80
N LEU A 172 -4.49 -15.61 8.94
CA LEU A 172 -4.07 -14.75 7.84
C LEU A 172 -3.07 -15.50 6.94
N PHE A 173 -2.04 -16.13 7.52
CA PHE A 173 -1.07 -16.90 6.75
C PHE A 173 -1.72 -18.05 5.98
N GLU A 174 -2.58 -18.84 6.63
CA GLU A 174 -3.26 -19.97 5.99
C GLU A 174 -4.21 -19.54 4.88
N ASN A 175 -4.98 -18.46 5.08
CA ASN A 175 -5.82 -17.89 4.02
C ASN A 175 -5.00 -17.34 2.85
N THR A 176 -3.82 -16.78 3.14
CA THR A 176 -2.98 -16.11 2.14
C THR A 176 -2.25 -17.11 1.25
N TYR A 177 -1.73 -18.20 1.83
CA TYR A 177 -0.85 -19.13 1.14
C TYR A 177 -1.45 -20.51 0.90
N GLY A 178 -2.58 -20.84 1.52
CA GLY A 178 -3.22 -22.14 1.40
C GLY A 178 -2.43 -23.29 2.05
N VAL A 179 -1.43 -22.98 2.88
CA VAL A 179 -0.61 -23.95 3.61
C VAL A 179 -0.70 -23.70 5.11
N GLU A 180 -0.55 -24.75 5.90
CA GLU A 180 -0.60 -24.66 7.36
C GLU A 180 0.51 -23.74 7.90
N ALA A 181 0.20 -22.92 8.91
CA ALA A 181 1.12 -21.94 9.48
C ALA A 181 2.20 -22.54 10.40
N THR A 182 2.75 -23.69 10.01
CA THR A 182 3.89 -24.36 10.67
C THR A 182 5.22 -23.82 10.16
N ASP A 183 6.32 -24.23 10.79
CA ASP A 183 7.67 -23.88 10.34
C ASP A 183 7.98 -24.44 8.95
N GLU A 184 7.52 -25.67 8.69
CA GLU A 184 7.61 -26.32 7.39
C GLU A 184 6.81 -25.57 6.33
N GLY A 185 5.56 -25.19 6.63
CA GLY A 185 4.70 -24.44 5.71
C GLY A 185 5.25 -23.05 5.41
N ARG A 186 5.77 -22.33 6.42
CA ARG A 186 6.46 -21.05 6.22
C ARG A 186 7.71 -21.20 5.35
N LYS A 187 8.49 -22.27 5.57
CA LYS A 187 9.68 -22.56 4.76
C LYS A 187 9.32 -22.94 3.32
N GLU A 188 8.20 -23.60 3.08
CA GLU A 188 7.69 -23.90 1.74
C GLU A 188 7.37 -22.62 0.96
N VAL A 189 6.72 -21.65 1.62
CA VAL A 189 6.32 -20.36 1.01
C VAL A 189 7.52 -19.45 0.73
N PHE A 190 8.36 -19.22 1.74
CA PHE A 190 9.41 -18.21 1.66
C PHE A 190 10.75 -18.77 1.20
N GLY A 191 11.00 -20.06 1.37
CA GLY A 191 12.29 -20.68 1.15
C GLY A 191 13.32 -20.33 2.25
N ALA A 192 14.47 -21.00 2.20
CA ALA A 192 15.51 -20.85 3.23
C ALA A 192 16.21 -19.47 3.20
N ASP A 193 16.29 -18.84 2.03
CA ASP A 193 16.95 -17.54 1.86
C ASP A 193 16.13 -16.37 2.43
N PHE A 194 14.83 -16.57 2.71
CA PHE A 194 13.94 -15.51 3.21
C PHE A 194 13.35 -15.85 4.58
N ALA A 195 14.11 -16.56 5.43
CA ALA A 195 13.69 -16.90 6.80
C ALA A 195 13.31 -15.66 7.63
N ALA A 196 13.99 -14.52 7.42
CA ALA A 196 13.65 -13.24 8.05
C ALA A 196 12.25 -12.72 7.69
N TRP A 197 11.70 -13.09 6.54
CA TRP A 197 10.34 -12.73 6.13
C TRP A 197 9.30 -13.68 6.74
N ALA A 198 9.69 -14.96 6.90
CA ALA A 198 8.86 -15.98 7.54
C ALA A 198 8.70 -15.76 9.04
N ARG A 199 9.75 -15.23 9.68
CA ARG A 199 9.86 -14.94 11.12
C ARG A 199 10.51 -13.56 11.35
N PRO A 200 9.79 -12.48 11.07
CA PRO A 200 10.32 -11.13 11.20
C PRO A 200 10.68 -10.76 12.65
N ASP A 201 10.05 -11.38 13.65
CA ASP A 201 10.40 -11.14 15.07
C ASP A 201 11.80 -11.68 15.44
N GLU A 202 12.34 -12.63 14.66
CA GLU A 202 13.69 -13.19 14.84
C GLU A 202 14.71 -12.55 13.88
N ALA A 203 14.27 -11.64 13.01
CA ALA A 203 15.12 -11.06 11.98
C ALA A 203 16.10 -10.02 12.55
N ASP A 204 17.29 -9.95 11.96
CA ASP A 204 18.29 -8.94 12.31
C ASP A 204 17.91 -7.58 11.73
N ASP A 205 17.42 -6.68 12.59
CA ASP A 205 17.09 -5.30 12.24
C ASP A 205 18.33 -4.43 11.95
N ALA A 206 19.55 -4.89 12.22
CA ALA A 206 20.77 -4.09 11.98
C ALA A 206 20.97 -3.69 10.50
N VAL A 207 20.37 -4.43 9.57
CA VAL A 207 20.37 -4.07 8.14
C VAL A 207 19.63 -2.74 7.88
N TRP A 208 18.62 -2.41 8.71
CA TRP A 208 17.98 -1.09 8.68
C TRP A 208 18.87 -0.01 9.28
N ALA A 209 19.72 -0.33 10.26
CA ALA A 209 20.67 0.61 10.86
C ALA A 209 21.79 1.06 9.89
N ASP A 210 22.29 0.18 9.02
CA ASP A 210 23.23 0.58 7.95
C ASP A 210 22.55 1.55 6.95
N ALA A 211 21.23 1.43 6.78
CA ALA A 211 20.39 2.30 5.97
C ALA A 211 20.02 3.63 6.68
N GLU A 212 20.23 3.69 7.99
CA GLU A 212 20.07 4.86 8.86
C GLU A 212 21.35 5.73 8.89
N GLU A 213 22.50 5.25 8.40
CA GLU A 213 23.79 5.96 8.49
C GLU A 213 23.84 7.27 7.66
N SER A 214 22.87 7.50 6.74
CA SER A 214 22.67 8.80 6.06
C SER A 214 21.77 9.78 6.83
N LEU A 215 21.30 9.43 8.04
CA LEU A 215 20.60 10.33 8.95
C LEU A 215 21.59 11.34 9.56
N ASN A 216 21.85 12.46 8.89
CA ASN A 216 22.01 13.69 9.67
C ASN A 216 20.60 14.04 10.16
N PRO A 217 20.25 13.87 11.45
CA PRO A 217 18.92 14.23 11.90
C PRO A 217 18.75 15.74 11.68
N PRO A 218 17.82 16.19 10.82
CA PRO A 218 17.39 17.57 10.95
C PRO A 218 16.80 17.68 12.36
N VAL A 219 17.19 18.73 13.09
CA VAL A 219 16.51 19.18 14.32
C VAL A 219 15.01 19.00 14.09
N ALA A 220 14.33 18.23 14.96
CA ALA A 220 12.92 17.84 14.84
C ALA A 220 12.11 18.95 14.18
N ALA A 221 11.97 18.87 12.86
CA ALA A 221 11.36 19.94 12.10
C ALA A 221 9.87 19.87 12.40
N PRO A 222 9.21 21.00 12.71
CA PRO A 222 7.78 21.00 12.95
C PRO A 222 7.06 20.33 11.78
N ALA A 223 5.94 19.67 12.07
CA ALA A 223 5.11 19.04 11.04
C ALA A 223 4.87 20.03 9.88
N ARG A 224 5.42 19.70 8.71
CA ARG A 224 5.26 20.49 7.49
C ARG A 224 3.82 20.36 7.00
N ASP A 225 3.09 21.46 6.89
CA ASP A 225 1.75 21.42 6.33
C ASP A 225 1.85 21.28 4.79
N LEU A 226 0.93 20.51 4.21
CA LEU A 226 0.73 20.48 2.77
C LEU A 226 -0.11 21.71 2.40
N LEU A 227 0.44 22.57 1.56
CA LEU A 227 -0.23 23.78 1.08
C LEU A 227 -0.58 23.59 -0.38
N GLU A 228 -1.87 23.71 -0.70
CA GLU A 228 -2.30 23.79 -2.09
C GLU A 228 -1.83 25.12 -2.67
N GLU A 229 -0.90 25.04 -3.61
CA GLU A 229 -0.34 26.22 -4.28
C GLU A 229 -1.21 26.62 -5.46
N PHE A 230 -1.74 25.61 -6.17
CA PHE A 230 -2.41 25.84 -7.45
C PHE A 230 -3.33 24.71 -7.88
N GLU A 231 -4.32 25.10 -8.67
CA GLU A 231 -5.29 24.22 -9.31
C GLU A 231 -5.48 24.64 -10.77
N GLU A 232 -5.40 23.68 -11.68
CA GLU A 232 -5.64 23.86 -13.11
C GLU A 232 -6.75 22.90 -13.57
N GLU A 233 -7.84 23.46 -14.07
CA GLU A 233 -8.94 22.72 -14.69
C GLU A 233 -8.48 22.04 -15.99
N ALA A 234 -8.91 20.79 -16.20
CA ALA A 234 -8.76 20.12 -17.49
C ALA A 234 -9.32 21.00 -18.63
N GLY A 235 -8.64 21.03 -19.77
CA GLY A 235 -9.14 21.73 -20.98
C GLY A 235 -10.46 21.15 -21.49
N ASP A 236 -11.07 21.79 -22.50
CA ASP A 236 -12.39 21.49 -23.10
C ASP A 236 -12.93 20.04 -22.92
N GLY A 237 -13.54 19.79 -21.76
CA GLY A 237 -14.63 18.84 -21.55
C GLY A 237 -14.36 17.34 -21.54
N ASP A 238 -13.12 16.85 -21.39
CA ASP A 238 -12.86 15.40 -21.29
C ASP A 238 -11.91 15.03 -20.16
N SER A 239 -12.15 13.87 -19.54
CA SER A 239 -11.51 13.49 -18.28
C SER A 239 -10.02 13.17 -18.46
N ILE A 240 -9.20 13.65 -17.53
CA ILE A 240 -7.79 13.23 -17.38
C ILE A 240 -7.78 11.75 -17.02
N GLN A 241 -6.94 10.97 -17.71
CA GLN A 241 -6.83 9.52 -17.49
C GLN A 241 -5.40 9.09 -17.15
N SER A 242 -4.40 9.89 -17.49
CA SER A 242 -3.03 9.72 -16.99
C SER A 242 -2.23 11.02 -17.06
N LEU A 243 -1.11 11.02 -16.35
CA LEU A 243 -0.18 12.13 -16.25
C LEU A 243 1.22 11.69 -16.71
N ALA A 244 1.84 12.46 -17.61
CA ALA A 244 3.25 12.31 -17.95
C ALA A 244 4.03 13.54 -17.48
N LEU A 245 4.67 13.43 -16.31
CA LEU A 245 5.48 14.50 -15.75
C LEU A 245 6.82 14.62 -16.49
N GLY A 246 7.11 15.81 -16.98
CA GLY A 246 8.44 16.17 -17.46
C GLY A 246 9.34 16.64 -16.31
N ALA A 247 10.61 16.30 -16.41
CA ALA A 247 11.69 16.90 -15.64
C ALA A 247 12.24 18.16 -16.32
N LEU A 248 11.83 18.53 -17.54
CA LEU A 248 12.13 19.80 -18.20
C LEU A 248 10.99 20.81 -18.02
N ASP A 249 10.62 21.58 -19.04
CA ASP A 249 9.75 22.75 -18.90
C ASP A 249 8.26 22.42 -18.90
N ASN A 250 7.87 21.23 -19.37
CA ASN A 250 6.49 20.88 -19.60
C ASN A 250 6.14 19.50 -19.02
N SER A 251 4.89 19.36 -18.60
CA SER A 251 4.24 18.08 -18.30
C SER A 251 2.99 17.95 -19.17
N PHE A 252 2.43 16.74 -19.23
CA PHE A 252 1.40 16.40 -20.19
C PHE A 252 0.23 15.70 -19.51
N LEU A 253 -0.96 16.27 -19.64
CA LEU A 253 -2.22 15.66 -19.21
C LEU A 253 -2.78 14.87 -20.37
N VAL A 254 -2.96 13.57 -20.17
CA VAL A 254 -3.44 12.64 -21.19
C VAL A 254 -4.88 12.30 -20.84
N GLY A 255 -5.81 12.70 -21.70
CA GLY A 255 -7.25 12.48 -21.50
C GLY A 255 -7.93 12.09 -22.81
N GLY A 256 -9.25 11.84 -22.76
CA GLY A 256 -10.02 11.39 -23.93
C GLY A 256 -10.09 12.39 -25.09
N ALA A 257 -9.80 13.66 -24.87
CA ALA A 257 -9.79 14.69 -25.92
C ALA A 257 -8.42 14.86 -26.59
N GLY A 258 -7.37 14.22 -26.08
CA GLY A 258 -5.99 14.39 -26.55
C GLY A 258 -4.99 14.60 -25.42
N ILE A 259 -3.87 15.23 -25.76
CA ILE A 259 -2.78 15.53 -24.83
C ILE A 259 -2.69 17.04 -24.64
N GLN A 260 -2.92 17.49 -23.41
CA GLN A 260 -2.78 18.88 -23.02
C GLN A 260 -1.39 19.11 -22.42
N VAL A 261 -0.69 20.13 -22.91
CA VAL A 261 0.60 20.54 -22.35
C VAL A 261 0.35 21.53 -21.21
N VAL A 262 1.03 21.32 -20.08
CA VAL A 262 1.08 22.24 -18.94
C VAL A 262 2.54 22.55 -18.61
N LYS A 263 2.84 23.75 -18.12
CA LYS A 263 4.22 24.12 -17.81
C LYS A 263 4.56 23.76 -16.37
N ASN A 264 5.82 23.39 -16.17
CA ASN A 264 6.37 23.08 -14.87
C ASN A 264 6.96 24.35 -14.24
N PHE A 265 6.54 24.66 -13.02
CA PHE A 265 7.09 25.73 -12.20
C PHE A 265 7.51 25.21 -10.83
N GLN A 266 8.22 26.05 -10.08
CA GLN A 266 8.68 25.75 -8.72
C GLN A 266 7.55 25.48 -7.72
N HIS A 267 6.34 25.97 -7.99
CA HIS A 267 5.17 25.88 -7.12
C HIS A 267 4.11 24.91 -7.67
N GLY A 268 4.40 24.23 -8.78
CA GLY A 268 3.45 23.28 -9.36
C GLY A 268 3.41 23.29 -10.88
N LEU A 269 2.36 22.67 -11.41
CA LEU A 269 2.01 22.73 -12.82
C LEU A 269 1.08 23.92 -13.06
N HIS A 270 1.42 24.78 -14.02
CA HIS A 270 0.59 25.94 -14.35
C HIS A 270 0.53 26.18 -15.85
N GLY A 271 -0.58 26.80 -16.28
CA GLY A 271 -0.71 27.42 -17.58
C GLY A 271 -1.04 26.41 -18.67
N LYS A 272 -2.11 26.70 -19.41
CA LYS A 272 -2.52 25.91 -20.57
C LYS A 272 -1.56 26.18 -21.74
N GLY A 273 -0.71 25.20 -22.03
CA GLY A 273 0.07 25.14 -23.26
C GLY A 273 -0.77 24.69 -24.46
N ALA A 274 -0.14 24.45 -25.60
CA ALA A 274 -0.83 23.91 -26.77
C ALA A 274 -1.43 22.52 -26.46
N SER A 275 -2.64 22.24 -26.94
CA SER A 275 -3.24 20.91 -26.88
C SER A 275 -3.05 20.19 -28.20
N VAL A 276 -2.58 18.96 -28.18
CA VAL A 276 -2.44 18.11 -29.36
C VAL A 276 -3.57 17.10 -29.38
N ARG A 277 -4.44 17.20 -30.39
CA ARG A 277 -5.38 16.13 -30.73
C ARG A 277 -4.68 15.14 -31.62
N ILE A 278 -4.47 13.93 -31.12
CA ILE A 278 -3.94 12.85 -31.95
C ILE A 278 -5.13 12.30 -32.73
N SER A 279 -5.38 12.82 -33.93
CA SER A 279 -6.34 12.16 -34.81
C SER A 279 -5.77 10.78 -35.15
N GLY A 280 -6.44 9.70 -34.72
CA GLY A 280 -6.19 8.38 -35.27
C GLY A 280 -6.26 8.49 -36.78
N GLY A 281 -5.18 8.12 -37.46
CA GLY A 281 -5.05 8.34 -38.90
C GLY A 281 -6.28 7.83 -39.65
N ARG A 282 -7.09 8.75 -40.19
CA ARG A 282 -7.95 8.56 -41.37
C ARG A 282 -8.58 9.88 -41.77
N GLY A 283 -8.11 10.40 -42.91
CA GLY A 283 -9.03 11.06 -43.83
C GLY A 283 -10.10 10.05 -44.22
N GLY A 284 -11.34 10.27 -43.79
CA GLY A 284 -12.49 9.44 -44.11
C GLY A 284 -12.79 8.34 -43.08
N SER A 285 -13.89 8.52 -42.35
CA SER A 285 -14.60 7.53 -41.52
C SER A 285 -13.96 7.14 -40.17
N GLY A 286 -14.30 7.90 -39.12
CA GLY A 286 -14.88 7.34 -37.89
C GLY A 286 -14.01 6.63 -36.85
N SER A 287 -12.68 6.60 -36.94
CA SER A 287 -11.86 6.09 -35.83
C SER A 287 -11.73 7.16 -34.74
N ALA A 288 -12.53 7.05 -33.69
CA ALA A 288 -12.44 7.91 -32.51
C ALA A 288 -11.02 7.85 -31.91
N TYR A 289 -10.50 8.99 -31.43
CA TYR A 289 -9.31 8.99 -30.59
C TYR A 289 -9.61 8.15 -29.35
N SER A 290 -8.65 7.32 -28.96
CA SER A 290 -8.74 6.54 -27.74
C SER A 290 -7.49 6.81 -26.92
N THR A 291 -7.70 7.02 -25.62
CA THR A 291 -6.64 7.45 -24.72
C THR A 291 -5.55 6.38 -24.60
N PRO A 292 -4.28 6.75 -24.72
CA PRO A 292 -3.18 5.81 -24.54
C PRO A 292 -3.05 5.42 -23.05
N LYS A 293 -2.71 4.16 -22.80
CA LYS A 293 -2.52 3.62 -21.44
C LYS A 293 -1.26 4.16 -20.75
N LYS A 294 -0.24 4.48 -21.53
CA LYS A 294 1.08 4.92 -21.05
C LYS A 294 1.64 5.95 -22.03
N ALA A 295 2.12 7.05 -21.48
CA ALA A 295 2.92 8.04 -22.17
C ALA A 295 4.35 8.02 -21.58
N LEU A 296 5.35 7.81 -22.44
CA LEU A 296 6.76 7.73 -22.06
C LEU A 296 7.54 8.86 -22.73
N LEU A 297 8.09 9.77 -21.93
CA LEU A 297 8.92 10.87 -22.42
C LEU A 297 10.35 10.41 -22.68
N MET A 298 10.97 10.94 -23.73
CA MET A 298 12.34 10.60 -24.11
C MET A 298 13.01 11.70 -24.94
N ARG A 299 14.31 11.54 -25.21
CA ARG A 299 15.11 12.46 -26.05
C ARG A 299 15.14 13.88 -25.51
N GLY A 300 15.43 14.03 -24.22
CA GLY A 300 15.35 15.33 -23.56
C GLY A 300 13.95 15.94 -23.68
N GLU A 301 12.92 15.08 -23.57
CA GLU A 301 11.50 15.46 -23.59
C GLU A 301 11.03 16.19 -24.85
N THR A 302 11.73 15.98 -25.97
CA THR A 302 11.30 16.41 -27.31
C THR A 302 10.36 15.40 -27.97
N ASN A 303 10.35 14.17 -27.48
CA ASN A 303 9.59 13.07 -28.02
C ASN A 303 8.79 12.34 -26.95
N MET A 304 7.63 11.82 -27.34
CA MET A 304 6.76 11.02 -26.50
C MET A 304 6.38 9.73 -27.22
N LEU A 305 6.53 8.60 -26.55
CA LEU A 305 5.94 7.33 -26.99
C LEU A 305 4.59 7.15 -26.31
N LEU A 306 3.58 6.86 -27.10
CA LEU A 306 2.24 6.59 -26.65
C LEU A 306 1.90 5.15 -26.97
N MET A 307 1.66 4.36 -25.95
CA MET A 307 1.23 2.99 -26.14
C MET A 307 -0.25 2.98 -26.55
N SER A 308 -0.52 2.52 -27.77
CA SER A 308 -1.82 2.45 -28.46
C SER A 308 -2.92 1.80 -27.58
N PRO A 309 -4.21 2.06 -27.85
CA PRO A 309 -5.12 2.54 -26.81
C PRO A 309 -5.95 1.49 -26.04
N GLY A 310 -6.54 1.94 -24.92
CA GLY A 310 -7.77 1.41 -24.28
C GLY A 310 -7.63 0.20 -23.34
N GLU A 311 -8.76 -0.34 -22.86
CA GLU A 311 -8.91 -1.46 -21.88
C GLU A 311 -8.07 -2.73 -22.16
N ALA A 312 -7.51 -2.84 -23.37
CA ALA A 312 -6.61 -3.92 -23.74
C ALA A 312 -5.38 -3.93 -22.83
N LEU A 313 -5.15 -5.07 -22.18
CA LEU A 313 -4.05 -5.23 -21.24
C LEU A 313 -2.66 -5.11 -21.91
N HIS A 314 -2.60 -5.44 -23.20
CA HIS A 314 -1.40 -5.52 -24.03
C HIS A 314 -1.57 -4.74 -25.34
N SER A 315 -0.53 -4.02 -25.74
CA SER A 315 -0.45 -3.29 -27.01
C SER A 315 0.48 -3.99 -28.01
N ASN A 316 0.17 -3.91 -29.30
CA ASN A 316 0.99 -4.40 -30.41
C ASN A 316 2.00 -3.37 -30.93
N GLY A 317 2.00 -2.14 -30.39
CA GLY A 317 2.84 -1.06 -30.87
C GLY A 317 2.83 0.20 -30.01
N VAL A 318 3.56 1.21 -30.48
CA VAL A 318 3.63 2.55 -29.88
C VAL A 318 3.58 3.63 -30.97
N HIS A 319 2.83 4.68 -30.72
CA HIS A 319 2.86 5.89 -31.55
C HIS A 319 4.00 6.76 -31.04
N HIS A 320 4.87 7.19 -31.94
CA HIS A 320 5.95 8.12 -31.65
C HIS A 320 5.50 9.52 -32.04
N VAL A 321 5.31 10.36 -31.03
CA VAL A 321 4.91 11.76 -31.15
C VAL A 321 6.12 12.65 -30.97
N ASP A 322 6.28 13.56 -31.93
CA ASP A 322 7.18 14.70 -31.81
C ASP A 322 6.43 15.82 -31.06
N ILE A 323 6.94 16.21 -29.89
CA ILE A 323 6.24 17.13 -28.98
C ILE A 323 6.25 18.55 -29.54
N GLU A 324 7.34 18.97 -30.17
CA GLU A 324 7.50 20.33 -30.71
C GLU A 324 6.51 20.62 -31.84
N THR A 325 6.31 19.64 -32.74
CA THR A 325 5.37 19.76 -33.86
C THR A 325 3.96 19.27 -33.52
N GLY A 326 3.81 18.52 -32.42
CA GLY A 326 2.55 17.90 -32.01
C GLY A 326 2.04 16.84 -32.98
N LYS A 327 2.93 16.19 -33.74
CA LYS A 327 2.55 15.20 -34.78
C LYS A 327 3.04 13.80 -34.43
N VAL A 328 2.23 12.80 -34.78
CA VAL A 328 2.70 11.41 -34.84
C VAL A 328 3.66 11.30 -36.03
N VAL A 329 4.93 11.02 -35.75
CA VAL A 329 5.98 10.90 -36.78
C VAL A 329 6.19 9.45 -37.21
N ALA A 330 5.84 8.48 -36.36
CA ALA A 330 5.88 7.06 -36.68
C ALA A 330 4.89 6.26 -35.82
N GLU A 331 4.38 5.16 -36.38
CA GLU A 331 3.61 4.15 -35.66
C GLU A 331 4.43 2.85 -35.67
N TRP A 332 5.03 2.53 -34.53
CA TRP A 332 5.94 1.40 -34.39
C TRP A 332 5.20 0.13 -34.03
N ARG A 333 5.56 -0.99 -34.67
CA ARG A 333 5.09 -2.34 -34.30
C ARG A 333 6.13 -3.07 -33.46
N PHE A 334 5.66 -3.87 -32.50
CA PHE A 334 6.50 -4.81 -31.78
C PHE A 334 6.56 -6.14 -32.55
N GLU A 335 7.76 -6.53 -32.98
CA GLU A 335 7.98 -7.78 -33.72
C GLU A 335 9.26 -8.44 -33.21
N LYS A 336 9.25 -9.77 -33.13
CA LYS A 336 10.43 -10.56 -32.83
C LYS A 336 10.50 -11.74 -33.79
N ASP A 337 11.64 -11.87 -34.48
CA ASP A 337 11.91 -12.97 -35.42
C ASP A 337 10.81 -13.12 -36.51
N GLY A 338 10.30 -12.00 -37.05
CA GLY A 338 9.25 -12.02 -38.08
C GLY A 338 7.82 -12.26 -37.56
N THR A 339 7.64 -12.32 -36.24
CA THR A 339 6.36 -12.55 -35.59
C THR A 339 5.95 -11.34 -34.77
N ASP A 340 4.75 -10.82 -35.02
CA ASP A 340 4.16 -9.75 -34.22
C ASP A 340 3.99 -10.20 -32.77
N ILE A 341 4.39 -9.35 -31.84
CA ILE A 341 4.28 -9.58 -30.41
C ILE A 341 3.66 -8.37 -29.71
N THR A 342 3.32 -8.52 -28.44
CA THR A 342 2.70 -7.47 -27.64
C THR A 342 3.55 -7.08 -26.45
N MET A 343 3.29 -5.89 -25.91
CA MET A 343 3.84 -5.39 -24.64
C MET A 343 2.70 -4.98 -23.71
N ARG A 344 2.83 -5.32 -22.44
CA ARG A 344 1.97 -4.87 -21.34
C ARG A 344 2.31 -3.46 -20.87
N ASP A 345 3.61 -3.17 -20.81
CA ASP A 345 4.15 -1.90 -20.30
C ASP A 345 5.50 -1.56 -20.94
N ILE A 346 5.86 -0.27 -20.88
CA ILE A 346 7.12 0.29 -21.36
C ILE A 346 7.72 1.25 -20.32
N ALA A 347 9.05 1.35 -20.29
CA ALA A 347 9.77 2.23 -19.37
C ALA A 347 11.08 2.73 -19.99
N ASN A 348 11.62 3.84 -19.47
CA ASN A 348 12.94 4.32 -19.86
C ASN A 348 14.03 3.30 -19.43
N ASP A 349 15.17 3.29 -20.13
CA ASP A 349 16.28 2.38 -19.85
C ASP A 349 16.89 2.53 -18.45
N SER A 350 16.84 3.75 -17.92
CA SER A 350 17.21 4.11 -16.55
C SER A 350 16.28 5.22 -16.05
N LYS A 351 16.28 5.45 -14.74
CA LYS A 351 15.48 6.52 -14.09
C LYS A 351 15.78 7.92 -14.63
N GLY A 352 16.97 8.14 -15.21
CA GLY A 352 17.39 9.40 -15.83
C GLY A 352 17.29 9.45 -17.36
N ALA A 353 17.03 8.33 -18.04
CA ALA A 353 17.11 8.25 -19.51
C ALA A 353 16.06 9.09 -20.26
N GLN A 354 15.01 9.56 -19.57
CA GLN A 354 14.07 10.55 -20.12
C GLN A 354 14.79 11.84 -20.58
N LEU A 355 15.82 12.26 -19.83
CA LEU A 355 16.57 13.49 -20.07
C LEU A 355 17.68 13.35 -21.12
N GLU A 356 18.00 12.13 -21.56
CA GLU A 356 19.09 11.87 -22.52
C GLU A 356 18.68 12.28 -23.94
N PRO A 357 19.30 13.32 -24.56
CA PRO A 357 18.86 13.83 -25.86
C PRO A 357 19.01 12.82 -27.01
N SER A 358 20.02 11.96 -26.93
CA SER A 358 20.31 10.92 -27.93
C SER A 358 19.63 9.57 -27.64
N GLY A 359 18.74 9.51 -26.64
CA GLY A 359 18.05 8.27 -26.27
C GLY A 359 17.29 7.69 -27.48
N SER A 360 17.54 6.42 -27.81
CA SER A 360 16.86 5.73 -28.91
C SER A 360 16.32 4.37 -28.52
N THR A 361 16.48 3.99 -27.25
CA THR A 361 16.07 2.70 -26.72
C THR A 361 15.13 2.91 -25.55
N PHE A 362 14.31 1.89 -25.30
CA PHE A 362 13.44 1.81 -24.13
C PHE A 362 13.17 0.35 -23.79
N LEU A 363 12.71 0.10 -22.57
CA LEU A 363 12.41 -1.23 -22.10
C LEU A 363 10.96 -1.60 -22.40
N GLY A 364 10.72 -2.87 -22.72
CA GLY A 364 9.40 -3.45 -22.89
C GLY A 364 9.19 -4.66 -21.97
N LEU A 365 8.00 -4.72 -21.36
CA LEU A 365 7.56 -5.81 -20.51
C LEU A 365 6.29 -6.46 -21.08
N ASP A 366 6.26 -7.78 -21.07
CA ASP A 366 5.06 -8.61 -21.29
C ASP A 366 5.01 -9.70 -20.22
N ASP A 367 3.95 -10.49 -20.14
CA ASP A 367 3.69 -11.44 -19.03
C ASP A 367 4.84 -12.42 -18.78
N ASN A 368 5.54 -12.79 -19.86
CA ASN A 368 6.71 -13.67 -19.81
C ASN A 368 7.87 -13.14 -20.66
N ARG A 369 7.99 -11.83 -20.80
CA ARG A 369 9.04 -11.21 -21.62
C ARG A 369 9.58 -9.96 -20.96
N LEU A 370 10.89 -9.82 -20.98
CA LEU A 370 11.58 -8.58 -20.63
C LEU A 370 12.58 -8.28 -21.74
N CYS A 371 12.49 -7.09 -22.34
CA CYS A 371 13.29 -6.73 -23.50
C CYS A 371 13.62 -5.25 -23.57
N ARG A 372 14.53 -4.92 -24.49
CA ARG A 372 14.89 -3.57 -24.87
C ARG A 372 14.68 -3.39 -26.36
N TRP A 373 13.86 -2.41 -26.68
CA TRP A 373 13.56 -1.97 -28.03
C TRP A 373 14.50 -0.85 -28.44
N ASP A 374 14.87 -0.83 -29.71
CA ASP A 374 15.65 0.23 -30.34
C ASP A 374 14.86 0.82 -31.51
N MET A 375 14.71 2.14 -31.48
CA MET A 375 13.96 2.93 -32.44
C MET A 375 14.81 3.35 -33.65
N ARG A 376 16.10 3.03 -33.67
CA ARG A 376 16.93 3.25 -34.85
C ARG A 376 16.55 2.20 -35.88
N ASP A 377 15.84 2.63 -36.92
CA ASP A 377 15.56 1.73 -38.04
C ASP A 377 16.87 1.31 -38.72
N ALA A 378 17.12 0.01 -38.78
CA ALA A 378 18.26 -0.59 -39.47
C ALA A 378 18.30 -0.26 -40.98
N ARG A 379 17.16 0.17 -41.56
CA ARG A 379 17.02 0.53 -42.98
C ARG A 379 16.93 2.04 -43.25
N GLY A 380 17.00 2.88 -42.21
CA GLY A 380 16.95 4.35 -42.32
C GLY A 380 15.61 4.95 -42.76
N ARG A 381 14.51 4.19 -42.75
CA ARG A 381 13.14 4.63 -43.05
C ARG A 381 12.42 4.96 -41.73
N VAL A 382 12.38 6.25 -41.39
CA VAL A 382 11.68 6.73 -40.18
C VAL A 382 10.28 7.27 -40.48
N GLN A 383 9.86 7.29 -41.76
CA GLN A 383 8.60 7.92 -42.17
C GLN A 383 7.76 6.96 -43.03
N THR A 384 6.88 6.21 -42.39
CA THR A 384 5.75 5.58 -43.09
C THR A 384 4.50 5.71 -42.25
N ILE A 385 3.59 6.59 -42.67
CA ILE A 385 2.25 6.75 -42.10
C ILE A 385 1.28 6.27 -43.18
N GLY A 386 0.46 5.24 -42.91
CA GLY A 386 -0.72 4.97 -43.76
C GLY A 386 -1.06 3.52 -44.13
N SER A 387 -0.23 2.51 -43.85
CA SER A 387 -0.62 1.10 -44.03
C SER A 387 0.01 0.20 -42.96
N SER A 388 -0.78 -0.63 -42.29
CA SER A 388 -0.33 -1.54 -41.21
C SER A 388 0.71 -2.56 -41.68
N SER A 389 0.76 -2.85 -42.99
CA SER A 389 1.79 -3.71 -43.61
C SER A 389 3.10 -2.98 -43.89
N GLU A 390 3.15 -1.65 -43.74
CA GLU A 390 4.32 -0.81 -44.00
C GLU A 390 4.78 0.00 -42.76
N SER A 391 4.07 -0.13 -41.63
CA SER A 391 4.47 0.46 -40.35
C SER A 391 5.85 -0.05 -39.91
N PRO A 392 6.77 0.83 -39.50
CA PRO A 392 8.12 0.44 -39.12
C PRO A 392 8.11 -0.49 -37.89
N VAL A 393 9.09 -1.37 -37.85
CA VAL A 393 9.23 -2.41 -36.80
C VAL A 393 10.36 -1.99 -35.86
N LEU A 394 10.09 -2.06 -34.56
CA LEU A 394 11.14 -1.81 -33.56
C LEU A 394 12.18 -2.92 -33.58
N ASN A 395 13.44 -2.54 -33.47
CA ASN A 395 14.52 -3.50 -33.43
C ASN A 395 14.66 -4.09 -32.01
N TRP A 396 14.67 -5.42 -31.91
CA TRP A 396 14.97 -6.11 -30.65
C TRP A 396 16.47 -6.03 -30.35
N SER A 397 16.88 -5.15 -29.44
CA SER A 397 18.31 -5.00 -29.11
C SER A 397 18.81 -6.04 -28.10
N GLN A 398 17.98 -6.34 -27.09
CA GLN A 398 18.32 -7.23 -25.99
C GLN A 398 17.01 -7.73 -25.37
N GLY A 399 17.04 -8.91 -24.75
CA GLY A 399 15.92 -9.36 -23.95
C GLY A 399 15.87 -10.86 -23.80
N HIS A 400 14.81 -11.33 -23.15
CA HIS A 400 14.52 -12.73 -23.01
C HIS A 400 13.01 -12.99 -23.02
N GLN A 401 12.64 -14.09 -23.68
CA GLN A 401 11.31 -14.70 -23.61
C GLN A 401 11.41 -15.88 -22.65
N PHE A 402 10.72 -15.82 -21.53
CA PHE A 402 10.62 -16.91 -20.57
C PHE A 402 9.59 -17.94 -21.06
N SER A 403 9.82 -19.21 -20.73
CA SER A 403 8.98 -20.31 -21.21
C SER A 403 7.53 -20.12 -20.78
N ARG A 404 7.24 -20.02 -19.47
CA ARG A 404 5.99 -19.58 -18.81
C ARG A 404 6.26 -19.32 -17.31
N GLY A 405 5.28 -18.75 -16.61
CA GLY A 405 5.20 -18.75 -15.13
C GLY A 405 5.93 -17.60 -14.43
N THR A 406 6.44 -16.63 -15.18
CA THR A 406 6.97 -15.41 -14.56
C THR A 406 5.85 -14.44 -14.18
N ASN A 407 4.77 -14.41 -14.95
CA ASN A 407 3.56 -13.59 -14.71
C ASN A 407 3.89 -12.14 -14.36
N PHE A 408 4.78 -11.53 -15.15
CA PHE A 408 5.19 -10.15 -14.95
C PHE A 408 4.01 -9.20 -15.09
N GLN A 409 3.98 -8.18 -14.25
CA GLN A 409 2.88 -7.25 -14.16
C GLN A 409 3.32 -5.80 -14.34
N CYS A 410 4.41 -5.41 -13.68
CA CYS A 410 4.94 -4.05 -13.70
C CYS A 410 6.47 -4.07 -13.53
N PHE A 411 7.12 -2.97 -13.90
CA PHE A 411 8.58 -2.85 -13.80
C PHE A 411 9.06 -1.41 -13.76
N ALA A 412 10.27 -1.22 -13.24
CA ALA A 412 10.96 0.06 -13.21
C ALA A 412 12.48 -0.15 -13.36
N SER A 413 13.22 0.93 -13.63
CA SER A 413 14.67 0.90 -13.79
C SER A 413 15.38 1.84 -12.81
N THR A 414 16.55 1.42 -12.32
CA THR A 414 17.43 2.25 -11.48
C THR A 414 18.14 3.30 -12.32
N GLY A 415 18.85 4.24 -11.67
CA GLY A 415 19.70 5.21 -12.36
C GLY A 415 20.82 4.57 -13.20
N ASP A 416 21.29 3.38 -12.81
CA ASP A 416 22.32 2.64 -13.55
C ASP A 416 21.78 1.70 -14.65
N GLY A 417 20.45 1.60 -14.78
CA GLY A 417 19.76 0.78 -15.78
C GLY A 417 19.53 -0.69 -15.37
N SER A 418 19.68 -1.02 -14.10
CA SER A 418 19.19 -2.29 -13.53
C SER A 418 17.66 -2.26 -13.42
N ILE A 419 17.01 -3.41 -13.45
CA ILE A 419 15.56 -3.51 -13.66
C ILE A 419 14.92 -4.30 -12.52
N VAL A 420 13.89 -3.73 -11.91
CA VAL A 420 13.01 -4.41 -10.96
C VAL A 420 11.71 -4.79 -11.65
N VAL A 421 11.22 -6.01 -11.44
CA VAL A 421 9.98 -6.50 -12.04
C VAL A 421 9.07 -7.08 -10.96
N GLY A 422 7.86 -6.54 -10.82
CA GLY A 422 6.77 -7.07 -9.99
C GLY A 422 5.90 -8.05 -10.78
N SER A 423 5.30 -9.02 -10.09
CA SER A 423 4.52 -10.11 -10.70
C SER A 423 3.19 -10.33 -10.01
N VAL A 424 2.28 -11.01 -10.73
CA VAL A 424 0.92 -11.32 -10.25
C VAL A 424 0.94 -12.21 -9.01
N ASP A 425 1.94 -13.07 -8.86
CA ASP A 425 2.14 -13.93 -7.68
C ASP A 425 2.78 -13.22 -6.49
N GLY A 426 2.88 -11.88 -6.54
CA GLY A 426 3.46 -11.06 -5.48
C GLY A 426 5.00 -11.03 -5.48
N LYS A 427 5.68 -11.78 -6.35
CA LYS A 427 7.14 -11.82 -6.38
C LYS A 427 7.74 -10.58 -7.01
N ILE A 428 8.91 -10.17 -6.50
CA ILE A 428 9.71 -9.07 -7.05
C ILE A 428 11.07 -9.61 -7.51
N ARG A 429 11.40 -9.43 -8.79
CA ARG A 429 12.62 -9.96 -9.41
C ARG A 429 13.57 -8.84 -9.81
N LEU A 430 14.85 -8.99 -9.46
CA LEU A 430 15.89 -8.01 -9.75
C LEU A 430 16.80 -8.49 -10.87
N TYR A 431 16.89 -7.72 -11.94
CA TYR A 431 17.76 -7.98 -13.08
C TYR A 431 18.86 -6.92 -13.15
N SER A 432 20.09 -7.37 -13.39
CA SER A 432 21.21 -6.46 -13.66
C SER A 432 21.08 -5.82 -15.04
N LYS A 433 21.60 -4.62 -15.23
CA LYS A 433 21.66 -3.95 -16.54
C LYS A 433 22.29 -4.77 -17.68
N SER A 434 23.21 -5.67 -17.35
CA SER A 434 23.93 -6.47 -18.34
C SER A 434 23.16 -7.70 -18.83
N SER A 435 22.13 -8.16 -18.11
CA SER A 435 21.40 -9.37 -18.48
C SER A 435 19.96 -9.39 -17.95
N MET A 436 19.02 -9.56 -18.88
CA MET A 436 17.59 -9.74 -18.63
C MET A 436 17.16 -11.23 -18.62
N ARG A 437 18.11 -12.17 -18.67
CA ARG A 437 17.80 -13.61 -18.77
C ARG A 437 17.57 -14.28 -17.43
N MET A 438 18.30 -13.86 -16.40
CA MET A 438 18.23 -14.46 -15.06
C MET A 438 18.24 -13.35 -14.02
N ALA A 439 17.24 -13.36 -13.15
CA ALA A 439 17.20 -12.48 -11.99
C ALA A 439 18.36 -12.81 -11.04
N LYS A 440 19.00 -11.76 -10.51
CA LYS A 440 20.01 -11.89 -9.46
C LYS A 440 19.39 -12.23 -8.13
N THR A 441 18.26 -11.62 -7.80
CA THR A 441 17.49 -11.87 -6.57
C THR A 441 16.00 -11.93 -6.90
N VAL A 442 15.27 -12.80 -6.21
CA VAL A 442 13.82 -12.95 -6.34
C VAL A 442 13.22 -12.93 -4.94
N PHE A 443 12.56 -11.84 -4.58
CA PHE A 443 11.83 -11.74 -3.32
C PHE A 443 10.51 -12.51 -3.40
N PRO A 444 10.15 -13.29 -2.38
CA PRO A 444 8.87 -13.98 -2.31
C PRO A 444 7.71 -12.98 -2.15
N GLY A 445 6.51 -13.38 -2.57
CA GLY A 445 5.32 -12.56 -2.41
C GLY A 445 4.74 -12.65 -1.00
N LEU A 446 4.10 -11.57 -0.56
CA LEU A 446 3.33 -11.52 0.69
C LEU A 446 1.84 -11.86 0.48
N GLY A 447 1.51 -12.53 -0.62
CA GLY A 447 0.16 -13.01 -0.93
C GLY A 447 -0.74 -12.07 -1.73
N SER A 448 -0.27 -10.87 -2.06
CA SER A 448 -0.96 -9.95 -2.95
C SER A 448 -0.15 -9.69 -4.23
N PRO A 449 -0.80 -9.52 -5.40
CA PRO A 449 -0.13 -9.13 -6.64
C PRO A 449 0.62 -7.80 -6.51
N ILE A 450 1.76 -7.67 -7.21
CA ILE A 450 2.47 -6.40 -7.31
C ILE A 450 1.96 -5.63 -8.54
N THR A 451 1.08 -4.65 -8.33
CA THR A 451 0.43 -3.89 -9.39
C THR A 451 1.29 -2.75 -9.94
N HIS A 452 2.17 -2.19 -9.11
CA HIS A 452 3.15 -1.17 -9.49
C HIS A 452 4.45 -1.36 -8.71
N VAL A 453 5.60 -1.00 -9.30
CA VAL A 453 6.89 -0.95 -8.62
C VAL A 453 7.62 0.34 -8.95
N ASP A 454 8.35 0.86 -7.96
CA ASP A 454 9.35 1.89 -8.16
C ASP A 454 10.63 1.53 -7.39
N VAL A 455 11.75 2.15 -7.75
CA VAL A 455 13.06 1.90 -7.17
C VAL A 455 13.81 3.21 -7.01
N THR A 456 14.59 3.36 -5.94
CA THR A 456 15.44 4.55 -5.77
C THR A 456 16.48 4.64 -6.88
N TYR A 457 16.96 5.86 -7.15
CA TYR A 457 17.94 6.12 -8.21
C TYR A 457 19.20 5.24 -8.05
N ASP A 458 19.66 5.05 -6.82
CA ASP A 458 20.81 4.21 -6.48
C ASP A 458 20.53 2.70 -6.42
N GLY A 459 19.26 2.30 -6.53
CA GLY A 459 18.84 0.90 -6.47
C GLY A 459 18.84 0.28 -5.07
N LYS A 460 19.05 1.05 -4.00
CA LYS A 460 19.09 0.53 -2.62
C LYS A 460 17.71 0.16 -2.06
N TRP A 461 16.65 0.76 -2.59
CA TRP A 461 15.30 0.56 -2.09
C TRP A 461 14.29 0.31 -3.18
N ILE A 462 13.37 -0.61 -2.93
CA ILE A 462 12.25 -0.94 -3.81
C ILE A 462 10.96 -0.68 -3.08
N LEU A 463 10.01 -0.05 -3.77
CA LEU A 463 8.64 0.11 -3.33
C LEU A 463 7.74 -0.72 -4.25
N GLY A 464 7.14 -1.77 -3.69
CA GLY A 464 6.09 -2.54 -4.36
C GLY A 464 4.71 -2.05 -3.92
N THR A 465 3.79 -1.91 -4.86
CA THR A 465 2.39 -1.55 -4.60
C THR A 465 1.52 -2.79 -4.75
N THR A 466 0.67 -3.05 -3.75
CA THR A 466 -0.40 -4.05 -3.80
C THR A 466 -1.74 -3.35 -3.65
N ASP A 467 -2.85 -4.07 -3.67
CA ASP A 467 -4.17 -3.44 -3.50
C ASP A 467 -4.38 -2.88 -2.08
N THR A 468 -3.73 -3.42 -1.05
CA THR A 468 -4.06 -3.11 0.37
C THR A 468 -2.91 -2.52 1.18
N TYR A 469 -1.68 -2.56 0.66
CA TYR A 469 -0.49 -2.02 1.29
C TYR A 469 0.62 -1.75 0.27
N LEU A 470 1.60 -0.94 0.65
CA LEU A 470 2.89 -0.89 -0.05
C LEU A 470 3.91 -1.74 0.72
N ILE A 471 4.86 -2.33 0.01
CA ILE A 471 5.98 -3.08 0.57
C ILE A 471 7.30 -2.36 0.24
N LEU A 472 8.04 -1.96 1.28
CA LEU A 472 9.36 -1.36 1.16
C LEU A 472 10.43 -2.41 1.45
N ILE A 473 11.32 -2.63 0.48
CA ILE A 473 12.39 -3.63 0.56
C ILE A 473 13.75 -2.93 0.46
N CYS A 474 14.63 -3.21 1.42
CA CYS A 474 16.06 -2.89 1.32
C CYS A 474 16.74 -3.94 0.43
N THR A 475 17.48 -3.49 -0.59
CA THR A 475 18.22 -4.37 -1.50
C THR A 475 19.70 -4.51 -1.12
N ILE A 476 20.15 -3.78 -0.10
CA ILE A 476 21.53 -3.76 0.35
C ILE A 476 21.84 -5.06 1.08
N PHE A 477 23.00 -5.65 0.79
CA PHE A 477 23.55 -6.74 1.56
C PHE A 477 25.09 -6.70 1.54
N LYS A 478 25.71 -7.30 2.55
CA LYS A 478 27.15 -7.52 2.62
C LYS A 478 27.47 -8.90 2.05
N ASP A 479 28.36 -8.95 1.05
CA ASP A 479 28.81 -10.22 0.48
C ASP A 479 29.79 -10.97 1.39
N LYS A 480 30.35 -12.09 0.91
CA LYS A 480 31.29 -12.92 1.67
C LYS A 480 32.59 -12.19 2.02
N ASP A 481 32.94 -11.16 1.24
CA ASP A 481 34.14 -10.35 1.42
C ASP A 481 33.84 -9.11 2.29
N GLY A 482 32.62 -8.99 2.82
CA GLY A 482 32.16 -7.84 3.61
C GLY A 482 31.86 -6.60 2.78
N LYS A 483 31.85 -6.70 1.44
CA LYS A 483 31.57 -5.57 0.56
C LYS A 483 30.07 -5.37 0.41
N GLU A 484 29.64 -4.12 0.56
CA GLU A 484 28.26 -3.72 0.31
C GLU A 484 27.92 -3.84 -1.20
N LYS A 485 26.79 -4.50 -1.47
CA LYS A 485 26.22 -4.69 -2.80
C LYS A 485 24.71 -4.53 -2.74
N THR A 486 24.10 -4.28 -3.90
CA THR A 486 22.64 -4.34 -4.06
C THR A 486 22.22 -5.69 -4.62
N GLY A 487 20.98 -6.09 -4.37
CA GLY A 487 20.36 -7.31 -4.89
C GLY A 487 20.27 -7.37 -6.43
N PHE A 488 20.52 -6.24 -7.13
CA PHE A 488 20.66 -6.17 -8.59
C PHE A 488 22.03 -6.65 -9.09
N SER A 489 23.05 -6.60 -8.23
CA SER A 489 24.44 -6.92 -8.57
C SER A 489 24.89 -8.29 -8.05
N GLY A 490 24.14 -8.88 -7.10
CA GLY A 490 24.41 -10.21 -6.55
C GLY A 490 23.19 -10.84 -5.88
N ARG A 491 23.32 -12.12 -5.56
CA ARG A 491 22.33 -12.86 -4.77
C ARG A 491 22.47 -12.47 -3.31
N MET A 492 21.40 -11.96 -2.71
CA MET A 492 21.43 -11.46 -1.33
C MET A 492 21.57 -12.59 -0.28
N GLY A 493 21.09 -13.80 -0.59
CA GLY A 493 21.13 -14.91 0.37
C GLY A 493 20.22 -14.64 1.58
N ASN A 494 20.61 -15.13 2.76
CA ASN A 494 19.77 -15.16 3.96
C ASN A 494 19.98 -14.01 4.96
N ARG A 495 20.96 -13.12 4.72
CA ARG A 495 21.24 -11.96 5.57
C ARG A 495 20.56 -10.72 5.02
N ILE A 496 19.23 -10.75 5.05
CA ILE A 496 18.39 -9.69 4.50
C ILE A 496 17.43 -9.16 5.55
N ALA A 497 17.09 -7.89 5.44
CA ALA A 497 16.05 -7.28 6.23
C ALA A 497 14.68 -7.88 5.89
N ALA A 498 13.84 -8.03 6.91
CA ALA A 498 12.39 -8.13 6.70
C ALA A 498 11.88 -6.81 6.10
N PRO A 499 10.91 -6.86 5.17
CA PRO A 499 10.37 -5.67 4.53
C PRO A 499 9.52 -4.88 5.52
N ARG A 500 9.37 -3.58 5.28
CA ARG A 500 8.40 -2.74 5.99
C ARG A 500 7.15 -2.57 5.13
N LEU A 501 5.98 -2.62 5.76
CA LEU A 501 4.71 -2.38 5.10
C LEU A 501 4.28 -0.93 5.32
N LEU A 502 3.66 -0.32 4.34
CA LEU A 502 3.01 0.98 4.48
C LEU A 502 1.52 0.77 4.27
N LYS A 503 0.72 1.13 5.29
CA LYS A 503 -0.70 0.78 5.37
C LYS A 503 -1.52 1.98 5.78
N LEU A 504 -2.77 2.02 5.31
CA LEU A 504 -3.78 2.91 5.88
C LEU A 504 -4.24 2.38 7.23
N THR A 505 -4.68 3.29 8.10
CA THR A 505 -5.45 2.86 9.27
C THR A 505 -6.79 2.24 8.81
N PRO A 506 -7.42 1.39 9.63
CA PRO A 506 -8.76 0.87 9.32
C PRO A 506 -9.78 1.97 9.01
N LEU A 507 -9.64 3.13 9.67
CA LEU A 507 -10.51 4.28 9.43
C LEU A 507 -10.29 4.86 8.04
N ASP A 508 -9.04 5.18 7.71
CA ASP A 508 -8.71 5.80 6.43
C ASP A 508 -8.96 4.85 5.25
N SER A 509 -8.81 3.53 5.44
CA SER A 509 -9.10 2.54 4.39
C SER A 509 -10.57 2.47 4.00
N VAL A 510 -11.49 2.79 4.93
CA VAL A 510 -12.93 2.92 4.68
C VAL A 510 -13.25 4.31 4.10
N LEU A 511 -12.62 5.37 4.63
CA LEU A 511 -12.84 6.74 4.17
C LEU A 511 -12.32 6.99 2.74
N ALA A 512 -11.33 6.22 2.29
CA ALA A 512 -10.80 6.31 0.92
C ALA A 512 -11.85 5.99 -0.17
N GLY A 513 -12.96 5.33 0.18
CA GLY A 513 -14.12 5.11 -0.69
C GLY A 513 -14.18 3.71 -1.32
N THR A 514 -14.99 3.56 -2.37
CA THR A 514 -15.31 2.25 -2.99
C THR A 514 -14.17 1.66 -3.84
N ASP A 515 -13.20 2.47 -4.26
CA ASP A 515 -11.96 2.05 -4.93
C ASP A 515 -10.76 2.24 -3.98
N ASN A 516 -10.82 1.64 -2.80
CA ASN A 516 -9.80 1.76 -1.75
C ASN A 516 -8.52 0.94 -2.03
N ARG A 517 -8.17 0.76 -3.31
CA ARG A 517 -6.98 0.02 -3.71
C ARG A 517 -5.81 0.97 -3.93
N PHE A 518 -4.67 0.62 -3.37
CA PHE A 518 -3.43 1.33 -3.63
C PHE A 518 -3.01 1.20 -5.09
N HIS A 519 -2.64 2.32 -5.71
CA HIS A 519 -1.98 2.35 -7.01
C HIS A 519 -0.95 3.48 -7.08
N GLY A 520 -0.03 3.38 -8.06
CA GLY A 520 0.93 4.44 -8.34
C GLY A 520 1.96 4.69 -7.24
N GLY A 521 2.29 3.71 -6.38
CA GLY A 521 3.28 3.89 -5.32
C GLY A 521 4.66 4.20 -5.87
N GLN A 522 5.22 5.37 -5.54
CA GLN A 522 6.46 5.92 -6.09
C GLN A 522 7.28 6.68 -5.06
N PHE A 523 8.60 6.77 -5.30
CA PHE A 523 9.49 7.66 -4.58
C PHE A 523 9.44 9.09 -5.14
N SER A 524 9.76 10.09 -4.32
CA SER A 524 9.98 11.47 -4.80
C SER A 524 11.04 11.51 -5.91
N TRP A 525 10.87 12.30 -6.95
CA TRP A 525 11.64 12.09 -8.18
C TRP A 525 13.03 12.75 -8.19
N VAL A 526 14.06 11.91 -8.18
CA VAL A 526 15.49 12.27 -8.31
C VAL A 526 16.09 11.53 -9.51
N THR A 527 16.99 12.19 -10.24
CA THR A 527 17.76 11.58 -11.36
C THR A 527 19.27 11.78 -11.25
N GLU A 528 19.78 12.23 -10.11
CA GLU A 528 21.20 12.51 -9.90
C GLU A 528 21.81 11.55 -8.88
N ASN A 529 23.03 11.07 -9.17
CA ASN A 529 23.74 10.21 -8.24
C ASN A 529 24.18 11.00 -6.99
N GLY A 530 24.02 10.40 -5.81
CA GLY A 530 24.38 11.01 -4.53
C GLY A 530 23.29 11.90 -3.92
N LYS A 531 22.14 12.04 -4.58
CA LYS A 531 20.93 12.58 -3.97
C LYS A 531 19.98 11.45 -3.60
N GLU A 532 19.28 11.61 -2.49
CA GLU A 532 18.34 10.63 -1.98
C GLU A 532 16.90 11.12 -2.15
N GLU A 533 16.02 10.21 -2.55
CA GLU A 533 14.59 10.41 -2.43
C GLU A 533 14.18 10.66 -0.97
N LYS A 534 13.18 11.51 -0.74
CA LYS A 534 12.79 11.98 0.60
C LYS A 534 11.40 11.50 1.02
N HIS A 535 10.53 11.24 0.06
CA HIS A 535 9.12 10.94 0.28
C HIS A 535 8.68 9.73 -0.54
N LEU A 536 7.65 9.05 -0.04
CA LEU A 536 6.92 8.00 -0.74
C LEU A 536 5.50 8.51 -0.91
N VAL A 537 4.92 8.34 -2.10
CA VAL A 537 3.53 8.69 -2.36
C VAL A 537 2.82 7.53 -3.05
N ALA A 538 1.55 7.33 -2.71
CA ALA A 538 0.66 6.44 -3.43
C ALA A 538 -0.77 6.98 -3.41
N THR A 539 -1.57 6.54 -4.37
CA THR A 539 -2.98 6.90 -4.47
C THR A 539 -3.86 5.78 -3.93
N VAL A 540 -4.90 6.13 -3.18
CA VAL A 540 -5.96 5.20 -2.74
C VAL A 540 -7.30 5.92 -2.84
N GLY A 541 -8.12 5.57 -3.84
CA GLY A 541 -9.39 6.22 -4.09
C GLY A 541 -9.23 7.74 -4.19
N LYS A 542 -9.75 8.49 -3.20
CA LYS A 542 -9.68 9.95 -3.16
C LYS A 542 -8.44 10.53 -2.45
N PHE A 543 -7.56 9.67 -1.96
CA PHE A 543 -6.44 10.04 -1.10
C PHE A 543 -5.12 9.93 -1.84
N SER A 544 -4.30 10.98 -1.79
CA SER A 544 -2.84 10.84 -1.96
C SER A 544 -2.21 10.67 -0.59
N VAL A 545 -1.58 9.52 -0.36
CA VAL A 545 -0.99 9.15 0.92
C VAL A 545 0.51 9.32 0.82
N ILE A 546 1.08 10.12 1.72
CA ILE A 546 2.47 10.57 1.65
C ILE A 546 3.19 10.17 2.93
N TRP A 547 4.21 9.33 2.79
CA TRP A 547 5.12 8.99 3.89
C TRP A 547 6.42 9.77 3.76
N ASN A 548 6.98 10.17 4.90
CA ASN A 548 8.35 10.62 4.97
C ASN A 548 9.27 9.40 4.91
N PHE A 549 10.12 9.32 3.89
CA PHE A 549 10.92 8.12 3.66
C PHE A 549 11.96 7.91 4.77
N GLN A 550 12.48 8.99 5.34
CA GLN A 550 13.43 8.93 6.45
C GLN A 550 12.81 8.34 7.71
N GLN A 551 11.59 8.78 8.06
CA GLN A 551 10.82 8.23 9.17
C GLN A 551 10.47 6.75 8.96
N VAL A 552 10.14 6.38 7.71
CA VAL A 552 9.86 4.99 7.38
C VAL A 552 11.09 4.10 7.58
N LYS A 553 12.31 4.59 7.31
CA LYS A 553 13.57 3.85 7.52
C LYS A 553 14.00 3.76 8.98
N ASP A 554 13.65 4.75 9.81
CA ASP A 554 14.04 4.79 11.23
C ASP A 554 13.42 3.62 12.03
N SER A 555 14.25 2.71 12.53
CA SER A 555 13.81 1.55 13.31
C SER A 555 13.21 1.94 14.67
N ASN A 556 13.54 3.13 15.18
CA ASN A 556 13.02 3.65 16.45
C ASN A 556 11.72 4.45 16.29
N HIS A 557 11.19 4.55 15.07
CA HIS A 557 9.95 5.26 14.80
C HIS A 557 8.80 4.68 15.62
N GLU A 558 7.95 5.55 16.17
CA GLU A 558 6.85 5.17 17.08
C GLU A 558 5.91 4.11 16.50
N CYS A 559 5.70 4.17 15.18
CA CYS A 559 4.90 3.22 14.41
C CYS A 559 5.35 1.75 14.68
N TYR A 560 6.62 1.47 15.01
CA TYR A 560 7.15 0.10 15.13
C TYR A 560 7.30 -0.42 16.57
N ARG A 561 7.19 0.44 17.59
CA ARG A 561 7.62 0.14 18.98
C ARG A 561 6.97 -1.12 19.58
N ASP A 562 5.72 -1.41 19.23
CA ASP A 562 4.93 -2.50 19.83
C ASP A 562 4.34 -3.48 18.79
N GLN A 563 4.90 -3.50 17.58
CA GLN A 563 4.47 -4.43 16.54
C GLN A 563 5.21 -5.77 16.65
N GLN A 564 4.52 -6.85 16.33
CA GLN A 564 5.14 -8.16 16.04
C GLN A 564 4.79 -8.51 14.60
N GLY A 565 5.54 -9.42 14.00
CA GLY A 565 5.40 -9.69 12.59
C GLY A 565 6.11 -8.64 11.74
N LEU A 566 5.64 -8.49 10.50
CA LEU A 566 6.17 -7.47 9.58
C LEU A 566 5.78 -6.07 10.06
N LYS A 567 6.80 -5.25 10.31
CA LYS A 567 6.65 -3.85 10.73
C LYS A 567 5.87 -3.05 9.69
N SER A 568 4.83 -2.35 10.14
CA SER A 568 3.91 -1.55 9.34
C SER A 568 3.94 -0.08 9.78
N CYS A 569 4.07 0.86 8.84
CA CYS A 569 4.04 2.29 9.11
C CYS A 569 2.67 2.88 8.72
N TYR A 570 2.04 3.54 9.69
CA TYR A 570 0.79 4.29 9.58
C TYR A 570 1.01 5.81 9.68
N CYS A 571 2.27 6.24 9.64
CA CYS A 571 2.69 7.60 9.91
C CYS A 571 2.79 8.34 8.56
N TYR A 572 1.64 8.79 8.05
CA TYR A 572 1.49 9.44 6.74
C TYR A 572 0.65 10.71 6.79
N LYS A 573 0.73 11.50 5.73
CA LYS A 573 -0.17 12.62 5.44
C LYS A 573 -1.11 12.24 4.31
N VAL A 574 -2.31 12.80 4.35
CA VAL A 574 -3.33 12.61 3.31
C VAL A 574 -3.60 13.95 2.63
N VAL A 575 -3.53 13.97 1.31
CA VAL A 575 -4.24 14.97 0.48
C VAL A 575 -5.56 14.34 0.07
N LEU A 576 -6.66 14.96 0.48
CA LEU A 576 -8.01 14.55 0.12
C LEU A 576 -8.47 15.36 -1.09
N THR A 577 -9.13 14.68 -2.03
CA THR A 577 -9.83 15.31 -3.15
C THR A 577 -11.31 14.91 -3.16
N ASP A 578 -12.12 15.62 -3.92
CA ASP A 578 -13.56 15.37 -4.01
C ASP A 578 -13.90 14.15 -4.89
N GLU A 579 -13.01 13.83 -5.83
CA GLU A 579 -13.13 12.75 -6.81
C GLU A 579 -12.03 11.69 -6.59
N SER A 580 -12.16 10.53 -7.23
CA SER A 580 -11.07 9.55 -7.22
C SER A 580 -9.86 10.12 -7.97
N ILE A 581 -8.69 10.00 -7.38
CA ILE A 581 -7.44 10.49 -7.96
C ILE A 581 -6.99 9.53 -9.05
N VAL A 582 -6.61 10.08 -10.19
CA VAL A 582 -6.09 9.35 -11.35
C VAL A 582 -4.61 9.03 -11.15
N ASP A 583 -3.83 10.03 -10.75
CA ASP A 583 -2.39 9.88 -10.50
C ASP A 583 -1.89 10.90 -9.47
N SER A 584 -0.85 10.55 -8.74
CA SER A 584 -0.25 11.39 -7.70
C SER A 584 1.25 11.18 -7.65
N ARG A 585 2.03 12.20 -8.03
CA ARG A 585 3.48 12.09 -8.17
C ARG A 585 4.19 13.40 -7.87
N PHE A 586 5.37 13.31 -7.24
CA PHE A 586 6.24 14.45 -7.04
C PHE A 586 6.87 14.91 -8.37
N MET A 587 6.92 16.22 -8.57
CA MET A 587 7.73 16.81 -9.64
C MET A 587 9.21 16.49 -9.45
N HIS A 588 9.98 16.64 -10.53
CA HIS A 588 11.43 16.46 -10.47
C HIS A 588 12.05 17.42 -9.44
N GLU A 589 13.02 16.94 -8.66
CA GLU A 589 13.68 17.68 -7.58
C GLU A 589 14.23 19.06 -7.96
N LYS A 590 14.50 19.30 -9.25
CA LYS A 590 14.94 20.62 -9.76
C LYS A 590 13.92 21.74 -9.49
N PHE A 591 12.67 21.38 -9.24
CA PHE A 591 11.59 22.31 -8.91
C PHE A 591 11.46 22.55 -7.40
N ALA A 592 12.27 21.88 -6.57
CA ALA A 592 12.40 22.24 -5.16
C ALA A 592 12.98 23.65 -5.03
N THR A 593 12.56 24.39 -4.00
CA THR A 593 12.98 25.77 -3.75
C THR A 593 13.77 25.88 -2.44
N GLY A 594 14.36 27.04 -2.17
CA GLY A 594 15.00 27.30 -0.88
C GLY A 594 14.02 27.28 0.30
N ASP A 595 12.76 27.69 0.06
CA ASP A 595 11.70 27.77 1.08
C ASP A 595 10.94 26.45 1.26
N SER A 596 10.86 25.62 0.21
CA SER A 596 10.36 24.24 0.26
C SER A 596 11.44 23.29 -0.30
N PRO A 597 12.16 22.55 0.57
CA PRO A 597 13.31 21.72 0.14
C PRO A 597 12.89 20.46 -0.64
N GLU A 598 11.63 20.37 -1.02
CA GLU A 598 10.98 19.27 -1.72
C GLU A 598 10.25 19.83 -2.92
N ALA A 599 10.28 19.10 -4.03
CA ALA A 599 9.52 19.48 -5.21
C ALA A 599 8.01 19.33 -4.93
N PRO A 600 7.15 20.11 -5.60
CA PRO A 600 5.71 20.01 -5.41
C PRO A 600 5.18 18.61 -5.72
N LEU A 601 4.18 18.19 -4.96
CA LEU A 601 3.35 17.03 -5.27
C LEU A 601 2.26 17.44 -6.26
N VAL A 602 2.14 16.72 -7.37
CA VAL A 602 1.05 16.90 -8.34
C VAL A 602 0.02 15.82 -8.12
N VAL A 603 -1.24 16.22 -8.00
CA VAL A 603 -2.39 15.33 -7.87
C VAL A 603 -3.35 15.59 -9.02
N ALA A 604 -3.57 14.57 -9.85
CA ALA A 604 -4.49 14.63 -10.97
C ALA A 604 -5.78 13.88 -10.62
N THR A 605 -6.91 14.55 -10.80
CA THR A 605 -8.27 13.97 -10.79
C THR A 605 -8.82 14.00 -12.23
N PRO A 606 -9.94 13.33 -12.54
CA PRO A 606 -10.55 13.40 -13.86
C PRO A 606 -10.77 14.83 -14.36
N MET A 607 -11.14 15.75 -13.47
CA MET A 607 -11.53 17.10 -13.84
C MET A 607 -10.41 18.14 -13.72
N LYS A 608 -9.42 17.93 -12.86
CA LYS A 608 -8.41 18.94 -12.55
C LYS A 608 -7.08 18.37 -12.08
N VAL A 609 -6.05 19.20 -12.14
CA VAL A 609 -4.74 18.94 -11.56
C VAL A 609 -4.41 19.99 -10.52
N SER A 610 -4.10 19.54 -9.30
CA SER A 610 -3.66 20.41 -8.21
C SER A 610 -2.20 20.15 -7.85
N SER A 611 -1.51 21.19 -7.38
CA SER A 611 -0.11 21.11 -6.93
C SER A 611 0.00 21.52 -5.47
N PHE A 612 0.72 20.72 -4.69
CA PHE A 612 0.89 20.88 -3.25
C PHE A 612 2.36 21.02 -2.89
N SER A 613 2.73 22.09 -2.19
CA SER A 613 4.06 22.23 -1.60
C SER A 613 4.10 21.59 -0.22
N ILE A 614 5.25 21.04 0.16
CA ILE A 614 5.53 20.60 1.52
C ILE A 614 6.34 21.71 2.17
N ALA A 615 5.64 22.68 2.77
CA ALA A 615 6.28 23.87 3.34
C ALA A 615 6.66 23.65 4.81
N ASN A 616 7.82 24.20 5.21
CA ASN A 616 8.04 24.50 6.62
C ASN A 616 7.11 25.66 6.99
N ARG A 617 6.32 25.54 8.07
CA ARG A 617 5.71 26.74 8.66
C ARG A 617 6.81 27.76 8.95
N ARG A 618 6.69 28.96 8.40
CA ARG A 618 7.47 30.13 8.85
C ARG A 618 6.95 30.63 10.19
#